data_AF-A0A7C1XRT5-F1
#
_entry.id   AF-A0A7C1XRT5-F1
#
_cell.length_a   1.000
_cell.length_b   1.000
_cell.length_c   1.000
_cell.angle_alpha   90.00
_cell.angle_beta   90.00
_cell.angle_gamma   90.00
#
_symmetry.space_group_name_H-M   'P 1'
#
loop_
_entity.id
_entity.type
_entity.pdbx_description
1 polymer ?
#
loop_
_entity_poly.entity_id
_entity_poly.type
_entity_poly.pdbx_seq_one_letter_code
_entity_poly.pdbx_strand_id
1 'polypeptide(L)'
;MTKEKLGRMLFMDQSLSSQGNQSCSSCHDPNHGFADPDVSVTAPVSEGSDAGEFGNRNAPTAAYAAFIPPFRIATSFGASPETDSDPDLRSKYEGGQF
;
A
#
# COMPACT_ATOMS: atom_id res chain seq x y z
N MET A 1 -2.03 14.69 -24.09
CA MET A 1 -1.47 13.77 -23.07
C MET A 1 -2.64 13.11 -22.34
N THR A 2 -2.60 11.81 -22.10
CA THR A 2 -3.69 11.08 -21.39
C THR A 2 -3.48 11.13 -19.88
N LYS A 3 -4.55 10.91 -19.09
CA LYS A 3 -4.46 10.81 -17.62
C LYS A 3 -3.51 9.69 -17.19
N GLU A 4 -3.60 8.53 -17.84
CA GLU A 4 -2.69 7.39 -17.68
C GLU A 4 -1.21 7.80 -17.82
N LYS A 5 -0.87 8.53 -18.89
CA LYS A 5 0.50 8.95 -19.18
C LYS A 5 1.00 9.96 -18.15
N LEU A 6 0.15 10.90 -17.74
CA LEU A 6 0.49 11.85 -16.68
C LEU A 6 0.70 11.13 -15.34
N GLY A 7 -0.17 10.18 -14.99
CA GLY A 7 -0.05 9.38 -13.76
C GLY A 7 1.27 8.61 -13.71
N ARG A 8 1.67 7.97 -14.82
CA ARG A 8 2.98 7.32 -14.92
C ARG A 8 4.15 8.28 -14.70
N MET A 9 4.07 9.50 -15.22
CA MET A 9 5.11 10.49 -15.01
C MET A 9 5.21 10.89 -13.55
N LEU A 10 4.08 11.20 -12.91
CA LEU A 10 4.02 11.54 -11.48
C LEU A 10 4.52 10.39 -10.59
N PHE A 11 4.19 9.13 -10.93
CA PHE A 11 4.61 7.95 -10.18
C PHE A 11 6.14 7.79 -10.11
N MET A 12 6.85 8.30 -11.13
CA MET A 12 8.31 8.22 -11.26
C MET A 12 9.00 9.53 -10.86
N ASP A 13 8.25 10.56 -10.47
CA ASP A 13 8.77 11.90 -10.25
C ASP A 13 9.34 12.05 -8.83
N GLN A 14 10.67 12.14 -8.74
CA GLN A 14 11.37 12.31 -7.46
C GLN A 14 11.22 13.72 -6.87
N SER A 15 10.87 14.72 -7.67
CA SER A 15 10.70 16.10 -7.20
C SER A 15 9.51 16.27 -6.24
N LEU A 16 8.68 15.23 -6.11
CA LEU A 16 7.55 15.18 -5.20
C LEU A 16 7.94 14.80 -3.76
N SER A 17 9.16 14.32 -3.49
CA SER A 17 9.63 14.11 -2.11
C SER A 17 10.28 15.36 -1.52
N SER A 18 10.30 15.47 -0.18
CA SER A 18 10.87 16.63 0.54
C SER A 18 12.33 16.88 0.18
N GLN A 19 13.10 15.80 0.02
CA GLN A 19 14.53 15.85 -0.30
C GLN A 19 14.81 15.68 -1.81
N GLY A 20 13.77 15.55 -2.66
CA GLY A 20 13.92 15.39 -4.11
C GLY A 20 14.61 14.10 -4.54
N ASN A 21 14.56 13.05 -3.72
CA ASN A 21 15.35 11.82 -3.83
C ASN A 21 14.52 10.54 -3.98
N GLN A 22 13.21 10.60 -3.79
CA GLN A 22 12.32 9.43 -3.83
C GLN A 22 11.04 9.75 -4.60
N SER A 23 10.47 8.74 -5.26
CA SER A 23 9.18 8.84 -5.95
C SER A 23 8.24 7.73 -5.46
N CYS A 24 7.04 7.62 -6.02
CA CYS A 24 6.16 6.49 -5.69
C CYS A 24 6.81 5.14 -6.04
N SER A 25 7.57 5.08 -7.13
CA SER A 25 8.23 3.85 -7.58
C SER A 25 9.42 3.42 -6.73
N SER A 26 9.89 4.28 -5.81
CA SER A 26 10.98 3.93 -4.91
C SER A 26 10.63 2.78 -3.99
N CYS A 27 9.42 2.81 -3.41
CA CYS A 27 8.91 1.73 -2.54
C CYS A 27 7.92 0.80 -3.27
N HIS A 28 7.47 1.17 -4.49
CA HIS A 28 6.53 0.39 -5.29
C HIS A 28 7.10 0.14 -6.70
N ASP A 29 8.21 -0.60 -6.80
CA ASP A 29 8.97 -0.77 -8.03
C ASP A 29 8.21 -1.64 -9.06
N PRO A 30 7.87 -1.13 -10.26
CA PRO A 30 7.21 -1.90 -11.30
C PRO A 30 7.94 -3.19 -11.72
N ASN A 31 9.26 -3.26 -11.58
CA ASN A 31 10.06 -4.44 -11.91
C ASN A 31 9.99 -5.53 -10.83
N HIS A 32 9.51 -5.20 -9.64
CA HIS A 32 9.35 -6.10 -8.49
C HIS A 32 7.87 -6.27 -8.12
N GLY A 33 7.00 -6.22 -9.15
CA GLY A 33 5.56 -6.38 -8.96
C GLY A 33 4.95 -5.22 -8.16
N PHE A 34 5.51 -4.02 -8.26
CA PHE A 34 5.12 -2.82 -7.50
C PHE A 34 5.23 -2.96 -5.98
N ALA A 35 6.07 -3.88 -5.50
CA ALA A 35 6.49 -3.98 -4.11
C ALA A 35 7.88 -3.35 -3.93
N ASP A 36 8.27 -3.14 -2.67
CA ASP A 36 9.58 -2.60 -2.34
C ASP A 36 10.68 -3.66 -2.59
N PRO A 37 11.70 -3.38 -3.42
CA PRO A 37 12.80 -4.32 -3.67
C PRO A 37 13.83 -4.37 -2.53
N ASP A 38 13.88 -3.36 -1.66
CA ASP A 38 14.93 -3.16 -0.67
C ASP A 38 14.55 -3.69 0.73
N VAL A 39 13.30 -4.13 0.91
CA VAL A 39 12.87 -4.76 2.17
C VAL A 39 13.49 -6.15 2.36
N SER A 40 13.88 -6.45 3.59
CA SER A 40 14.50 -7.71 3.99
C SER A 40 14.09 -8.13 5.39
N VAL A 41 14.54 -9.31 5.84
CA VAL A 41 14.26 -9.80 7.20
C VAL A 41 14.80 -8.87 8.30
N THR A 42 15.86 -8.10 8.02
CA THR A 42 16.46 -7.13 8.96
C THR A 42 15.99 -5.69 8.74
N ALA A 43 15.35 -5.41 7.61
CA ALA A 43 14.76 -4.11 7.27
C ALA A 43 13.40 -4.34 6.59
N PRO A 44 12.35 -4.70 7.35
CA PRO A 44 11.09 -5.21 6.79
C PRO A 44 10.14 -4.11 6.27
N VAL A 45 10.61 -2.87 6.24
CA VAL A 45 9.84 -1.66 5.93
C VAL A 45 10.69 -0.73 5.07
N SER A 46 10.03 0.05 4.23
CA SER A 46 10.68 1.00 3.33
C SER A 46 11.33 2.15 4.10
N GLU A 47 12.49 2.59 3.61
CA GLU A 47 13.10 3.85 4.03
C GLU A 47 12.34 5.05 3.42
N GLY A 48 12.22 6.13 4.18
CA GLY A 48 11.57 7.37 3.76
C GLY A 48 12.49 8.30 2.94
N SER A 49 12.01 9.52 2.70
CA SER A 49 12.80 10.56 2.01
C SER A 49 13.96 11.07 2.86
N ASP A 50 13.79 11.07 4.18
CA ASP A 50 14.82 11.42 5.15
C ASP A 50 15.65 10.18 5.46
N ALA A 51 16.96 10.25 5.21
CA ALA A 51 17.84 9.10 5.36
C ALA A 51 17.87 8.59 6.82
N GLY A 52 17.73 7.28 6.97
CA GLY A 52 17.65 6.59 8.26
C GLY A 52 16.26 6.53 8.88
N GLU A 53 15.26 7.22 8.32
CA GLU A 53 13.88 7.18 8.79
C GLU A 53 13.08 6.13 8.02
N PHE A 54 12.30 5.32 8.74
CA PHE A 54 11.57 4.18 8.17
C PHE A 54 10.08 4.25 8.45
N GLY A 55 9.29 3.67 7.56
CA GLY A 55 7.87 3.44 7.79
C GLY A 55 7.60 2.52 8.98
N ASN A 56 6.37 2.52 9.47
CA ASN A 56 5.92 1.61 10.53
C ASN A 56 5.25 0.33 10.00
N ARG A 57 5.11 0.21 8.68
CA ARG A 57 4.48 -0.92 7.98
C ARG A 57 5.21 -1.18 6.68
N ASN A 58 5.16 -2.43 6.24
CA ASN A 58 5.63 -2.80 4.91
C ASN A 58 4.77 -2.11 3.84
N ALA A 59 5.40 -1.65 2.75
CA ALA A 59 4.70 -1.15 1.57
C ALA A 59 4.07 -2.34 0.80
N PRO A 60 2.73 -2.37 0.61
CA PRO A 60 2.12 -3.44 -0.17
C PRO A 60 2.48 -3.29 -1.65
N THR A 61 2.19 -4.31 -2.45
CA THR A 61 2.15 -4.09 -3.90
C THR A 61 1.11 -3.03 -4.27
N ALA A 62 1.49 -2.06 -5.11
CA ALA A 62 0.54 -1.15 -5.74
C ALA A 62 -0.21 -1.82 -6.91
N ALA A 63 0.23 -2.98 -7.37
CA ALA A 63 -0.50 -3.76 -8.37
C ALA A 63 -1.86 -4.17 -7.80
N TYR A 64 -2.89 -4.06 -8.63
CA TYR A 64 -4.28 -4.38 -8.26
C TYR A 64 -4.88 -3.55 -7.11
N ALA A 65 -4.16 -2.58 -6.53
CA ALA A 65 -4.66 -1.75 -5.43
C ALA A 65 -5.92 -0.94 -5.80
N ALA A 66 -6.10 -0.62 -7.08
CA ALA A 66 -7.30 0.06 -7.58
C ALA A 66 -8.59 -0.75 -7.41
N PHE A 67 -8.51 -2.06 -7.14
CA PHE A 67 -9.66 -2.93 -6.90
C PHE A 67 -10.04 -3.03 -5.40
N ILE A 68 -9.29 -2.38 -4.51
CA ILE A 68 -9.61 -2.35 -3.09
C ILE A 68 -10.94 -1.59 -2.92
N PRO A 69 -11.96 -2.21 -2.29
CA PRO A 69 -13.21 -1.52 -2.08
C PRO A 69 -13.04 -0.39 -1.07
N PRO A 70 -13.83 0.70 -1.18
CA PRO A 70 -13.87 1.73 -0.18
C PRO A 70 -14.32 1.15 1.16
N PHE A 71 -13.82 1.71 2.26
CA PHE A 71 -14.27 1.35 3.60
C PHE A 71 -15.78 1.50 3.72
N ARG A 72 -16.45 0.42 4.13
CA ARG A 72 -17.88 0.43 4.42
C ARG A 72 -18.18 -0.43 5.65
N ILE A 73 -19.18 0.00 6.42
CA ILE A 73 -19.72 -0.81 7.51
C ILE A 73 -20.55 -1.93 6.88
N ALA A 74 -20.14 -3.18 7.09
CA ALA A 74 -20.94 -4.33 6.72
C ALA A 74 -22.18 -4.41 7.63
N THR A 75 -23.37 -4.38 7.03
CA THR A 75 -24.64 -4.53 7.75
C THR A 75 -24.92 -5.99 8.17
N SER A 76 -24.14 -6.94 7.64
CA SER A 76 -24.06 -8.32 8.10
C SER A 76 -22.61 -8.78 8.00
N PHE A 77 -22.07 -9.27 9.12
CA PHE A 77 -20.83 -10.02 9.09
C PHE A 77 -21.08 -11.44 8.65
N GLY A 78 -20.34 -11.92 7.67
CA GLY A 78 -20.30 -13.35 7.33
C GLY A 78 -21.41 -13.79 6.39
N ALA A 79 -21.28 -13.45 5.11
CA ALA A 79 -21.65 -14.40 4.07
C ALA A 79 -20.45 -15.28 3.65
N SER A 80 -19.53 -15.55 4.59
CA SER A 80 -18.61 -16.69 4.48
C SER A 80 -19.09 -17.78 5.45
N PRO A 81 -19.25 -19.05 5.05
CA PRO A 81 -19.94 -20.07 5.84
C PRO A 81 -19.20 -20.59 7.08
N GLU A 82 -18.10 -19.98 7.51
CA GLU A 82 -17.11 -20.67 8.34
C GLU A 82 -16.71 -19.83 9.57
N THR A 83 -17.41 -20.12 10.66
CA THR A 83 -17.00 -20.06 12.08
C THR A 83 -15.94 -19.04 12.47
N ASP A 84 -16.36 -17.89 13.01
CA ASP A 84 -15.56 -17.23 14.04
C ASP A 84 -16.47 -16.63 15.12
N SER A 85 -16.34 -17.18 16.34
CA SER A 85 -17.26 -16.99 17.48
C SER A 85 -16.77 -15.99 18.52
N ASP A 86 -15.68 -15.27 18.25
CA ASP A 86 -15.17 -14.23 19.14
C ASP A 86 -15.93 -12.89 18.92
N PRO A 87 -16.68 -12.38 19.91
CA PRO A 87 -17.43 -11.14 19.78
C PRO A 87 -16.57 -9.86 19.77
N ASP A 88 -15.31 -9.92 20.23
CA ASP A 88 -14.42 -8.74 20.30
C ASP A 88 -13.52 -8.56 19.06
N LEU A 89 -13.47 -9.53 18.14
CA LEU A 89 -12.62 -9.48 16.94
C LEU A 89 -13.34 -9.07 15.64
N ARG A 90 -14.61 -8.66 15.73
CA ARG A 90 -15.41 -8.34 14.55
C ARG A 90 -15.18 -6.89 14.08
N SER A 91 -14.12 -6.67 13.30
CA SER A 91 -13.97 -5.42 12.52
C SER A 91 -15.10 -5.29 11.51
N LYS A 92 -16.08 -4.39 11.73
CA LYS A 92 -17.26 -4.23 10.84
C LYS A 92 -16.95 -3.59 9.52
N TYR A 93 -15.68 -3.32 9.26
CA TYR A 93 -15.22 -2.61 8.09
C TYR A 93 -14.79 -3.63 7.04
N GLU A 94 -15.56 -3.70 5.96
CA GLU A 94 -15.10 -4.31 4.72
C GLU A 94 -14.38 -3.22 3.90
N GLY A 95 -13.09 -3.39 3.64
CA GLY A 95 -12.25 -2.43 2.93
C GLY A 95 -10.91 -2.18 3.63
N GLY A 96 -10.03 -1.45 2.93
CA GLY A 96 -8.67 -1.16 3.39
C GLY A 96 -7.63 -2.18 2.91
N GLN A 97 -6.50 -1.68 2.42
CA GLN A 97 -5.26 -2.44 2.51
C GLN A 97 -4.78 -2.25 3.96
N PHE A 98 -4.70 -3.36 4.71
CA PHE A 98 -4.24 -3.52 6.09
C PHE A 98 -5.19 -3.17 7.24
#